data_AF-A0A948FL97-F1
#
_entry.id   AF-A0A948FL97-F1
#
_cell.length_a   1.000
_cell.length_b   1.000
_cell.length_c   1.000
_cell.angle_alpha   90.00
_cell.angle_beta   90.00
_cell.angle_gamma   90.00
#
_symmetry.space_group_name_H-M   'P 1'
#
loop_
_entity.id
_entity.type
_entity.pdbx_description
1 polymer ?
#
loop_
_entity_poly.entity_id
_entity_poly.type
_entity_poly.pdbx_seq_one_letter_code
_entity_poly.pdbx_strand_id
1 'polypeptide(L)'
;MECERLQKLIKNWYIQVQDESMAPARMVEFMRNHVADCLICMADPVVEAEVKRITEVVLPPSKIPKAVRKEEGIDDDDEDDEETTDSDEVEEDEEEDEEEEDEEDIDPDLDDDEV
;
A
#
# COMPACT_ATOMS: atom_id res chain seq x y z
N MET A 1 18.35 -1.62 -3.74
CA MET A 1 17.65 -0.33 -3.92
C MET A 1 18.39 0.78 -3.19
N GLU A 2 18.47 1.97 -3.78
CA GLU A 2 19.22 3.13 -3.24
C GLU A 2 18.34 4.12 -2.44
N CYS A 3 17.01 4.12 -2.64
CA CYS A 3 16.11 5.06 -1.96
C CYS A 3 15.88 4.70 -0.49
N GLU A 4 16.53 5.41 0.44
CA GLU A 4 16.38 5.22 1.89
C GLU A 4 14.96 5.51 2.40
N ARG A 5 14.25 6.46 1.76
CA ARG A 5 12.87 6.81 2.13
C ARG A 5 11.94 5.62 1.87
N LEU A 6 12.04 5.00 0.69
CA LEU A 6 11.25 3.83 0.36
C LEU A 6 11.57 2.66 1.31
N GLN A 7 12.84 2.44 1.66
CA GLN A 7 13.22 1.42 2.64
C GLN A 7 12.57 1.63 4.01
N LYS A 8 12.46 2.87 4.49
CA LYS A 8 11.77 3.20 5.76
C LYS A 8 10.27 2.96 5.66
N LEU A 9 9.65 3.39 4.55
CA LEU A 9 8.22 3.19 4.30
C LEU A 9 7.86 1.71 4.24
N ILE A 10 8.65 0.90 3.53
CA ILE A 10 8.45 -0.55 3.44
C ILE A 10 8.46 -1.20 4.83
N LYS A 11 9.41 -0.83 5.70
CA LYS A 11 9.47 -1.36 7.07
C LYS A 11 8.24 -0.97 7.88
N ASN A 12 7.79 0.29 7.76
CA ASN A 12 6.60 0.77 8.46
C ASN A 12 5.33 0.08 7.98
N TRP A 13 5.13 0.00 6.66
CA TRP A 13 3.98 -0.71 6.07
C TRP A 13 4.01 -2.19 6.41
N TYR A 14 5.18 -2.81 6.45
CA TYR A 14 5.30 -4.21 6.84
C TYR A 14 4.84 -4.43 8.29
N ILE A 15 5.20 -3.55 9.23
CA ILE A 15 4.69 -3.61 10.61
C ILE A 15 3.17 -3.43 10.60
N GLN A 16 2.65 -2.45 9.86
CA GLN A 16 1.20 -2.23 9.75
C GLN A 16 0.44 -3.43 9.16
N VAL A 17 1.06 -4.15 8.22
CA VAL A 17 0.53 -5.40 7.67
C VAL A 17 0.58 -6.53 8.71
N GLN A 18 1.61 -6.59 9.55
CA GLN A 18 1.70 -7.55 10.65
C GLN A 18 0.68 -7.26 11.78
N ASP A 19 0.42 -5.99 12.07
CA ASP A 19 -0.60 -5.52 13.03
C ASP A 19 -2.02 -5.55 12.44
N GLU A 20 -2.23 -6.13 11.25
CA GLU A 20 -3.52 -6.23 10.54
C GLU A 20 -4.20 -4.88 10.23
N SER A 21 -3.55 -3.76 10.53
CA SER A 21 -4.00 -2.39 10.25
C SER A 21 -3.93 -2.00 8.77
N MET A 22 -3.26 -2.83 7.94
CA MET A 22 -3.11 -2.60 6.51
C MET A 22 -3.15 -3.91 5.73
N ALA A 23 -3.93 -3.95 4.65
CA ALA A 23 -3.93 -5.09 3.75
C ALA A 23 -2.58 -5.23 3.02
N PRO A 24 -2.03 -6.46 2.88
CA PRO A 24 -0.83 -6.73 2.10
C PRO A 24 -0.86 -6.13 0.68
N ALA A 25 -2.01 -6.18 0.01
CA ALA A 25 -2.20 -5.62 -1.34
C ALA A 25 -2.01 -4.10 -1.38
N ARG A 26 -2.53 -3.36 -0.39
CA ARG A 26 -2.35 -1.91 -0.24
C ARG A 26 -0.87 -1.54 -0.08
N MET A 27 -0.11 -2.32 0.69
CA MET A 27 1.34 -2.10 0.83
C MET A 27 2.06 -2.19 -0.52
N VAL A 28 1.69 -3.14 -1.38
CA VAL A 28 2.28 -3.27 -2.73
C VAL A 28 1.94 -2.09 -3.62
N GLU A 29 0.70 -1.61 -3.56
CA GLU A 29 0.27 -0.43 -4.29
C GLU A 29 1.05 0.82 -3.87
N PHE A 30 1.24 1.05 -2.57
CA PHE A 30 2.05 2.16 -2.08
C PHE A 30 3.52 2.07 -2.50
N MET A 31 4.09 0.85 -2.55
CA MET A 31 5.44 0.67 -3.10
C MET A 31 5.51 1.09 -4.57
N ARG A 32 4.53 0.69 -5.40
CA ARG A 32 4.48 1.07 -6.83
C ARG A 32 4.30 2.56 -7.03
N ASN A 33 3.38 3.19 -6.29
CA ASN A 33 3.14 4.63 -6.36
C ASN A 33 4.40 5.41 -5.98
N HIS A 34 5.09 5.01 -4.90
CA HIS A 34 6.34 5.66 -4.53
C HIS A 34 7.43 5.53 -5.60
N VAL A 35 7.53 4.38 -6.28
CA VAL A 35 8.52 4.20 -7.36
C VAL A 35 8.21 5.13 -8.53
N ALA A 36 6.93 5.34 -8.86
CA ALA A 36 6.50 6.23 -9.93
C ALA A 36 6.72 7.73 -9.60
N ASP A 37 6.60 8.12 -8.33
CA ASP A 37 6.73 9.52 -7.90
C ASP A 37 8.15 9.92 -7.44
N CYS A 38 9.02 8.95 -7.17
CA CYS A 38 10.36 9.22 -6.64
C CYS A 38 11.44 9.17 -7.73
N LEU A 39 12.08 10.31 -8.00
CA LEU A 39 13.20 10.43 -8.97
C LEU A 39 14.35 9.45 -8.69
N ILE A 40 14.63 9.15 -7.41
CA ILE A 40 15.67 8.19 -7.01
C ILE A 40 15.26 6.77 -7.41
N CYS A 41 13.99 6.41 -7.17
CA CYS A 41 13.48 5.08 -7.53
C CYS A 41 13.39 4.92 -9.06
N MET A 42 12.96 5.96 -9.78
CA MET A 42 12.90 5.94 -11.24
C MET A 42 14.28 5.77 -11.90
N ALA A 43 15.34 6.25 -11.27
CA ALA A 43 16.71 6.13 -11.78
C ALA A 43 17.40 4.80 -11.39
N ASP A 44 16.85 4.05 -10.43
CA ASP A 44 17.43 2.82 -9.89
C ASP A 44 16.80 1.57 -10.57
N PRO A 45 17.49 0.90 -11.50
CA PRO A 45 16.95 -0.27 -12.19
C PRO A 45 16.81 -1.51 -11.28
N VAL A 46 17.37 -1.47 -10.06
CA VAL A 46 17.28 -2.57 -9.09
C VAL A 46 15.98 -2.48 -8.29
N VAL A 47 15.31 -1.31 -8.26
CA VAL A 47 14.12 -1.09 -7.42
C VAL A 47 12.98 -2.04 -7.77
N GLU A 48 12.75 -2.33 -9.04
CA GLU A 48 11.66 -3.22 -9.49
C GLU A 48 11.86 -4.65 -8.99
N ALA A 49 13.10 -5.14 -9.03
CA ALA A 49 13.45 -6.48 -8.55
C ALA A 49 13.27 -6.58 -7.02
N GLU A 50 13.61 -5.53 -6.27
CA GLU A 50 13.41 -5.49 -4.83
C GLU A 50 11.91 -5.44 -4.46
N VAL A 51 11.12 -4.59 -5.14
CA VAL A 51 9.66 -4.50 -4.92
C VAL A 51 8.99 -5.85 -5.19
N LYS A 52 9.38 -6.53 -6.26
CA LYS A 52 8.88 -7.88 -6.55
C LYS A 52 9.22 -8.87 -5.43
N ARG A 53 10.48 -8.88 -4.97
CA ARG A 53 10.91 -9.77 -3.88
C ARG A 53 10.13 -9.50 -2.59
N ILE A 54 9.91 -8.24 -2.24
CA ILE A 54 9.11 -7.88 -1.05
C ILE A 54 7.66 -8.32 -1.23
N THR A 55 7.09 -8.13 -2.42
CA THR A 55 5.72 -8.57 -2.74
C THR A 55 5.55 -10.07 -2.55
N GLU A 56 6.52 -10.89 -2.97
CA GLU A 56 6.49 -12.34 -2.76
C GLU A 56 6.56 -12.75 -1.27
N VAL A 57 7.18 -11.92 -0.43
CA VAL A 57 7.25 -12.15 1.02
C VAL A 57 5.95 -11.77 1.70
N VAL A 58 5.34 -10.65 1.29
CA VAL A 58 4.16 -10.06 1.95
C VAL A 58 2.85 -10.68 1.42
N LEU A 59 2.80 -11.02 0.14
CA LEU A 59 1.74 -11.82 -0.48
C LEU A 59 2.36 -13.16 -0.92
N PRO A 60 2.63 -14.09 0.00
CA PRO A 60 3.03 -15.42 -0.40
C PRO A 60 1.96 -15.97 -1.34
N PRO A 61 2.33 -16.61 -2.46
CA PRO A 61 1.35 -17.14 -3.41
C PRO A 61 0.43 -18.06 -2.63
N SER A 62 -0.85 -17.67 -2.54
CA SER A 62 -1.88 -18.51 -1.94
C SER A 62 -1.83 -19.82 -2.71
N LYS A 63 -1.23 -20.83 -2.09
CA LYS A 63 -1.44 -22.23 -2.45
C LYS A 63 -2.89 -22.50 -2.08
N ILE A 64 -3.82 -21.98 -2.87
CA ILE A 64 -5.13 -22.58 -3.01
C ILE A 64 -4.77 -23.96 -3.54
N PRO A 65 -4.86 -25.05 -2.75
CA PRO A 65 -4.87 -26.34 -3.37
C PRO A 65 -6.05 -26.27 -4.34
N LYS A 66 -5.75 -26.24 -5.64
CA LYS A 66 -6.73 -26.60 -6.67
C LYS A 66 -7.24 -27.95 -6.21
N ALA A 67 -8.37 -27.97 -5.52
CA ALA A 67 -9.05 -29.16 -5.10
C ALA A 67 -9.64 -29.73 -6.38
N VAL A 68 -8.77 -30.36 -7.17
CA VAL A 68 -9.16 -31.17 -8.31
C VAL A 68 -9.83 -32.38 -7.69
N ARG A 69 -11.13 -32.22 -7.43
CA ARG A 69 -12.06 -33.27 -7.14
C ARG A 69 -11.93 -34.26 -8.29
N LYS A 70 -11.26 -35.37 -7.99
CA LYS A 70 -11.04 -36.48 -8.90
C LYS A 70 -12.40 -37.12 -9.21
N GLU A 71 -13.04 -36.65 -10.25
CA GLU A 71 -14.12 -37.34 -10.92
C GLU A 71 -13.71 -37.45 -12.39
N GLU A 72 -13.68 -38.68 -12.87
CA GLU A 72 -13.10 -39.07 -14.16
C GLU A 72 -13.90 -38.49 -15.33
N GLY A 73 -13.19 -37.90 -16.30
CA GLY A 73 -13.61 -37.87 -17.70
C GLY A 73 -13.87 -36.49 -18.30
N ILE A 74 -13.18 -36.27 -19.44
CA ILE A 74 -13.43 -35.33 -20.55
C ILE A 74 -12.58 -34.03 -20.53
N ASP A 75 -11.52 -34.11 -21.34
CA ASP A 75 -11.01 -33.17 -22.36
C ASP A 75 -11.47 -31.70 -22.33
N ASP A 76 -10.47 -30.81 -22.33
CA ASP A 76 -10.31 -29.64 -23.21
C ASP A 76 -11.46 -28.61 -23.29
N ASP A 77 -11.31 -27.45 -22.66
CA ASP A 77 -11.08 -26.17 -23.36
C ASP A 77 -10.93 -25.00 -22.37
N ASP A 78 -10.09 -24.05 -22.76
CA ASP A 78 -9.70 -22.83 -22.06
C ASP A 78 -10.67 -21.71 -22.42
N GLU A 79 -11.65 -21.37 -21.55
CA GLU A 79 -12.39 -20.10 -21.66
C GLU A 79 -12.56 -19.45 -20.27
N ASP A 80 -11.75 -18.41 -20.09
CA ASP A 80 -11.98 -17.18 -19.33
C ASP A 80 -13.48 -16.80 -19.23
N ASP A 81 -14.02 -16.82 -18.01
CA ASP A 81 -15.25 -16.08 -17.68
C ASP A 81 -15.19 -15.69 -16.20
N GLU A 82 -14.51 -14.59 -15.92
CA GLU A 82 -14.56 -13.94 -14.61
C GLU A 82 -15.85 -13.11 -14.51
N GLU A 83 -17.01 -13.77 -14.37
CA GLU A 83 -18.23 -13.13 -13.87
C GLU A 83 -18.14 -13.01 -12.34
N THR A 84 -17.36 -12.04 -11.83
CA THR A 84 -17.52 -11.61 -10.44
C THR A 84 -18.59 -10.53 -10.41
N THR A 85 -19.78 -10.93 -9.98
CA THR A 85 -20.92 -10.05 -9.79
C THR A 85 -20.53 -8.86 -8.91
N ASP A 86 -20.56 -7.68 -9.52
CA ASP A 86 -20.67 -6.39 -8.88
C ASP A 86 -21.82 -6.44 -7.86
N SER A 87 -21.48 -6.51 -6.58
CA SER A 87 -22.41 -6.27 -5.48
C SER A 87 -21.87 -5.06 -4.73
N ASP A 88 -22.22 -3.91 -5.28
CA ASP A 88 -22.33 -2.62 -4.63
C ASP A 88 -23.08 -2.81 -3.29
N GLU A 89 -22.36 -2.73 -2.17
CA GLU A 89 -22.96 -2.46 -0.87
C GLU A 89 -22.30 -1.19 -0.33
N VAL A 90 -22.94 -0.08 -0.69
CA VAL A 90 -22.82 1.21 -0.02
C VAL A 90 -23.33 1.08 1.41
N GLU A 91 -22.50 1.37 2.39
CA GLU A 91 -22.95 1.84 3.71
C GLU A 91 -22.16 3.12 4.01
N GLU A 92 -22.90 4.23 4.00
CA GLU A 92 -22.53 5.55 4.49
C GLU A 92 -22.10 5.47 5.96
N ASP A 93 -20.99 6.14 6.31
CA ASP A 93 -20.80 6.66 7.66
C ASP A 93 -20.17 8.06 7.52
N GLU A 94 -21.05 9.04 7.37
CA GLU A 94 -20.78 10.46 7.54
C GLU A 94 -20.69 10.74 9.06
N GLU A 95 -19.49 10.94 9.61
CA GLU A 95 -19.37 11.49 10.97
C GLU A 95 -18.29 12.58 11.00
N GLU A 96 -18.81 13.81 10.91
CA GLU A 96 -18.44 15.06 11.58
C GLU A 96 -16.98 15.58 11.53
N ASP A 97 -16.88 16.62 10.70
CA ASP A 97 -16.00 17.78 10.82
C ASP A 97 -16.18 18.49 12.19
N GLU A 98 -15.13 18.54 13.00
CA GLU A 98 -14.97 19.57 14.03
C GLU A 98 -13.58 20.19 13.90
N GLU A 99 -13.54 21.31 13.20
CA GLU A 99 -12.50 22.33 13.29
C GLU A 99 -12.42 22.87 14.73
N GLU A 100 -11.28 22.70 15.42
CA GLU A 100 -10.86 23.64 16.46
C GLU A 100 -9.53 24.27 16.06
N GLU A 101 -9.64 25.52 15.62
CA GLU A 101 -8.56 26.50 15.53
C GLU A 101 -8.02 26.78 16.94
N ASP A 102 -6.80 26.33 17.26
CA ASP A 102 -6.06 26.86 18.41
C ASP A 102 -5.09 27.93 17.89
N GLU A 103 -5.62 29.15 17.82
CA GLU A 103 -4.86 30.40 17.71
C GLU A 103 -4.37 30.81 19.10
N GLU A 104 -3.09 30.61 19.44
CA GLU A 104 -2.37 31.26 20.56
C GLU A 104 -0.90 30.74 20.55
N ASP A 105 0.19 31.48 20.58
CA ASP A 105 0.47 32.90 20.83
C ASP A 105 1.85 33.17 20.19
N ILE A 106 1.88 33.96 19.12
CA ILE A 106 3.12 34.54 18.59
C ILE A 106 3.40 35.76 19.47
N ASP A 107 4.49 35.71 20.23
CA ASP A 107 5.02 36.83 21.01
C ASP A 107 6.09 37.53 20.14
N PRO A 108 5.76 38.60 19.38
CA PRO A 108 6.74 39.41 18.68
C PRO A 108 7.29 40.47 19.64
N ASP A 109 8.12 40.08 20.60
CA ASP A 109 8.98 41.05 21.28
C ASP A 109 10.17 41.37 20.34
N LEU A 110 9.85 42.23 19.38
CA LEU A 110 10.78 43.01 18.60
C LEU A 110 11.27 44.21 19.42
N ASP A 111 12.58 44.45 19.29
CA ASP A 111 13.32 45.68 19.57
C ASP A 111 13.59 46.05 21.04
N ASP A 112 14.87 46.00 21.42
CA ASP A 112 15.71 47.21 21.61
C ASP A 112 16.96 46.86 22.43
N ASP A 113 18.16 46.91 21.83
CA ASP A 113 19.27 47.76 22.33
C ASP A 113 20.53 47.56 21.47
N GLU A 114 20.77 48.56 20.63
CA GLU A 114 22.06 48.91 20.07
C GLU A 114 22.92 49.57 21.17
N VAL A 115 23.98 48.92 21.67
CA VAL A 115 25.24 49.55 22.15
C VAL A 115 26.43 48.58 22.16
#